data_AF-A0AA88QR92-F1
#
_entry.id   AF-A0AA88QR92-F1
#
_cell.length_a   1.000
_cell.length_b   1.000
_cell.length_c   1.000
_cell.angle_alpha   90.00
_cell.angle_beta   90.00
_cell.angle_gamma   90.00
#
_symmetry.space_group_name_H-M   'P 1'
#
loop_
_entity.id
_entity.type
_entity.pdbx_description
1 polymer ?
#
loop_
_entity_poly.entity_id
_entity_poly.type
_entity_poly.pdbx_seq_one_letter_code
_entity_poly.pdbx_strand_id
1 'polypeptide(L)'
;MYCIFRWALVKDEVVYQQMLKYTDENCFGVSRDTQLRALKLLKVVLEGEGIEIFGFAHKTMSDRWEKLSEALSSSKRFSIQDLAPQYCSFFQRVRGPSPDGYSNNKINTEIYTGSAPPAYVQSSSTPHKGDLLEPFTKPASFGC
;
A
#
# COMPACT_ATOMS: atom_id res chain seq x y z
N MET A 1 19.16 -12.06 12.01
CA MET A 1 18.19 -12.54 11.00
C MET A 1 16.79 -12.28 11.53
N TYR A 2 16.06 -11.31 10.96
CA TYR A 2 14.71 -10.97 11.41
C TYR A 2 13.70 -11.39 10.35
N CYS A 3 13.09 -12.56 10.51
CA CYS A 3 11.99 -12.96 9.66
C CYS A 3 10.68 -12.40 10.22
N ILE A 4 10.08 -11.47 9.49
CA ILE A 4 8.78 -10.90 9.83
C ILE A 4 7.66 -11.74 9.22
N PHE A 5 6.53 -11.82 9.93
CA PHE A 5 5.37 -12.56 9.45
C PHE A 5 4.72 -11.86 8.25
N ARG A 6 4.69 -12.55 7.11
CA ARG A 6 4.04 -12.15 5.86
C ARG A 6 3.47 -13.40 5.19
N TRP A 7 2.57 -13.19 4.23
CA TRP A 7 1.94 -14.25 3.46
C TRP A 7 1.92 -13.87 1.98
N ALA A 8 1.89 -14.88 1.11
CA ALA A 8 1.71 -14.73 -0.32
C ALA A 8 0.74 -15.83 -0.80
N LEU A 9 -0.14 -15.49 -1.75
CA LEU A 9 -0.96 -16.47 -2.45
C LEU A 9 -0.24 -16.83 -3.75
N VAL A 10 0.22 -18.06 -3.86
CA VAL A 10 0.97 -18.53 -5.02
C VAL A 10 0.14 -19.61 -5.71
N LYS A 11 -0.21 -19.38 -6.98
CA LYS A 11 -0.98 -20.33 -7.78
C LYS A 11 -0.09 -21.38 -8.46
N ASP A 12 1.12 -20.98 -8.84
CA ASP A 12 2.08 -21.82 -9.55
C ASP A 12 2.94 -22.63 -8.56
N GLU A 13 2.97 -23.95 -8.75
CA GLU A 13 3.70 -24.86 -7.87
C GLU A 13 5.22 -24.66 -7.94
N VAL A 14 5.79 -24.41 -9.13
CA VAL A 14 7.24 -24.21 -9.29
C VAL A 14 7.68 -22.95 -8.55
N VAL A 15 6.90 -21.88 -8.64
CA VAL A 15 7.14 -20.64 -7.90
C VAL A 15 7.00 -20.88 -6.39
N TYR A 16 6.00 -21.67 -5.97
CA TYR A 16 5.82 -22.01 -4.56
C TYR A 16 7.01 -22.76 -3.98
N GLN A 17 7.55 -23.76 -4.69
CA GLN A 17 8.72 -24.51 -4.23
C GLN A 17 9.97 -23.63 -4.12
N GLN A 18 10.17 -22.71 -5.08
CA GLN A 18 11.26 -21.73 -5.00
C GLN A 18 11.11 -20.79 -3.80
N MET A 19 9.89 -20.33 -3.51
CA MET A 19 9.59 -19.50 -2.35
C MET A 19 9.86 -20.23 -1.02
N LEU A 20 9.52 -21.53 -0.94
CA LEU A 20 9.80 -22.35 0.23
C LEU A 20 11.30 -22.46 0.49
N LYS A 21 12.08 -22.78 -0.56
CA LYS A 21 13.54 -22.85 -0.47
C LYS A 21 14.14 -21.53 0.00
N TYR A 22 13.71 -20.41 -0.59
CA TYR A 22 14.17 -19.09 -0.17
C TYR A 22 13.84 -18.80 1.30
N THR A 23 12.64 -19.15 1.76
CA THR A 23 12.21 -18.92 3.15
C THR A 23 13.02 -19.76 4.13
N ASP A 24 13.36 -21.00 3.77
CA ASP A 24 14.18 -21.87 4.61
C ASP A 24 15.62 -21.35 4.70
N GLU A 25 16.22 -20.98 3.57
CA GLU A 25 17.59 -20.47 3.53
C GLU A 25 17.77 -19.11 4.23
N ASN A 26 16.78 -18.21 4.11
CA ASN A 26 16.89 -16.84 4.65
C ASN A 26 16.35 -16.69 6.07
N CYS A 27 15.44 -17.57 6.49
CA CYS A 27 14.74 -17.40 7.76
C CYS A 27 14.70 -18.66 8.63
N PHE A 28 15.16 -19.80 8.14
CA PHE A 28 14.92 -21.11 8.74
C PHE A 28 13.43 -21.32 9.07
N GLY A 29 12.58 -20.93 8.12
CA GLY A 29 11.13 -20.95 8.26
C GLY A 29 10.55 -19.71 8.97
N VAL A 30 9.38 -19.87 9.58
CA VAL A 30 8.64 -18.78 10.25
C VAL A 30 8.46 -19.12 11.74
N SER A 31 8.67 -18.15 12.62
CA SER A 31 8.51 -18.32 14.07
C SER A 31 7.10 -18.80 14.44
N ARG A 32 7.01 -19.92 15.16
CA ARG A 32 5.74 -20.49 15.65
C ARG A 32 5.01 -19.54 16.60
N ASP A 33 5.75 -18.80 17.42
CA ASP A 33 5.17 -17.80 18.32
C ASP A 33 4.52 -16.66 17.55
N THR A 34 5.17 -16.21 16.47
CA THR A 34 4.61 -15.16 15.61
C THR A 34 3.39 -15.67 14.85
N GLN A 35 3.41 -16.90 14.34
CA GLN A 35 2.25 -17.53 13.72
C GLN A 35 1.07 -17.63 14.71
N LEU A 36 1.33 -18.07 15.95
CA LEU A 36 0.29 -18.21 16.97
C LEU A 36 -0.31 -16.86 17.37
N ARG A 37 0.52 -15.82 17.53
CA ARG A 37 0.04 -14.46 17.82
C ARG A 37 -0.78 -13.90 16.65
N ALA A 38 -0.30 -14.06 15.42
CA ALA A 38 -1.02 -13.62 14.22
C ALA A 38 -2.37 -14.33 14.10
N LEU A 39 -2.40 -15.66 14.29
CA LEU A 39 -3.64 -16.45 14.23
C LEU A 39 -4.66 -16.01 15.28
N LYS A 40 -4.24 -15.74 16.51
CA LYS A 40 -5.13 -15.23 17.56
C LYS A 40 -5.74 -13.88 17.19
N LEU A 41 -4.93 -12.96 16.66
CA LEU A 41 -5.41 -11.65 16.22
C LEU A 41 -6.36 -11.79 15.02
N LEU A 42 -5.99 -12.58 14.01
CA LEU A 42 -6.84 -12.86 12.85
C LEU A 42 -8.18 -13.47 13.27
N LYS A 43 -8.19 -14.36 14.26
CA LYS A 43 -9.42 -14.95 14.77
C LYS A 43 -10.36 -13.87 15.34
N VAL A 44 -9.85 -12.98 16.20
CA VAL A 44 -10.64 -11.87 16.76
C VAL A 44 -11.15 -10.94 15.66
N VAL A 45 -10.32 -10.65 14.64
CA VAL A 45 -10.72 -9.83 13.50
C VAL A 45 -11.86 -10.49 12.72
N LEU A 46 -11.78 -11.81 12.48
CA LEU A 46 -12.79 -12.57 11.73
C LEU A 46 -14.10 -12.74 12.51
N GLU A 47 -14.07 -12.82 13.84
CA GLU A 47 -15.28 -12.88 14.69
C GLU A 47 -16.19 -11.65 14.49
N GLY A 48 -15.62 -10.47 14.22
CA GLY A 48 -16.35 -9.25 13.87
C GLY A 48 -16.43 -8.97 12.37
N GLU A 49 -16.22 -9.97 11.51
CA GLU A 49 -16.15 -9.86 10.04
C GLU A 49 -15.15 -8.80 9.53
N GLY A 50 -14.23 -8.36 10.38
CA GLY A 50 -13.32 -7.24 10.14
C GLY A 50 -13.97 -5.86 10.18
N ILE A 51 -15.30 -5.75 10.38
CA ILE A 51 -16.04 -4.49 10.29
C ILE A 51 -15.52 -3.47 11.30
N GLU A 52 -15.24 -3.90 12.53
CA GLU A 52 -14.77 -3.01 13.60
C GLU A 52 -13.37 -2.47 13.33
N ILE A 53 -12.40 -3.36 13.04
CA ILE A 53 -11.00 -2.95 12.83
C ILE A 53 -10.86 -2.11 11.55
N PHE A 54 -11.52 -2.49 10.47
CA PHE A 54 -11.46 -1.73 9.21
C PHE A 54 -12.28 -0.44 9.30
N GLY A 55 -13.37 -0.43 10.08
CA GLY A 55 -14.14 0.77 10.36
C GLY A 55 -13.34 1.79 11.17
N PHE A 56 -12.65 1.32 12.22
CA PHE A 56 -11.74 2.13 13.03
C PHE A 56 -10.58 2.68 12.20
N ALA A 57 -9.93 1.82 11.39
CA ALA A 57 -8.81 2.21 10.54
C ALA A 57 -9.24 3.28 9.53
N HIS A 58 -10.36 3.06 8.83
CA HIS A 58 -10.89 4.03 7.88
C HIS A 58 -11.21 5.36 8.54
N LYS A 59 -11.94 5.38 9.66
CA LYS A 59 -12.26 6.62 10.39
C LYS A 59 -10.98 7.37 10.75
N THR A 60 -10.02 6.68 11.36
CA THR A 60 -8.76 7.29 11.80
C THR A 60 -7.95 7.87 10.63
N MET A 61 -7.89 7.14 9.51
CA MET A 61 -7.15 7.57 8.33
C MET A 61 -7.85 8.69 7.56
N SER A 62 -9.19 8.70 7.53
CA SER A 62 -9.97 9.80 6.96
C SER A 62 -9.78 11.07 7.78
N ASP A 63 -9.87 11.00 9.11
CA ASP A 63 -9.65 12.15 9.99
C ASP A 63 -8.23 12.73 9.84
N ARG A 64 -7.22 11.87 9.63
CA ARG A 64 -5.84 12.29 9.35
C ARG A 64 -5.71 12.95 7.99
N TRP A 65 -6.38 12.40 6.97
CA TRP A 65 -6.34 12.93 5.63
C TRP A 65 -7.02 14.29 5.50
N GLU A 66 -8.15 14.48 6.18
CA GLU A 66 -8.86 15.76 6.23
C GLU A 66 -7.95 16.86 6.82
N LYS A 67 -7.35 16.60 7.98
CA LYS A 67 -6.41 17.52 8.63
C LYS A 67 -5.18 17.83 7.77
N LEU A 68 -4.63 16.82 7.11
CA LEU A 68 -3.50 17.00 6.20
C LEU A 68 -3.91 17.88 5.01
N SER A 69 -5.07 17.59 4.40
CA SER A 69 -5.59 18.31 3.25
C SER A 69 -5.87 19.77 3.59
N GLU A 70 -6.47 20.04 4.74
CA GLU A 70 -6.70 21.39 5.25
C GLU A 70 -5.38 22.14 5.45
N ALA A 71 -4.40 21.54 6.13
CA ALA A 71 -3.10 22.15 6.36
C ALA A 71 -2.38 22.49 5.05
N LEU A 72 -2.44 21.60 4.05
CA LEU A 72 -1.81 21.83 2.75
C LEU A 72 -2.60 22.83 1.88
N SER A 73 -3.92 22.94 2.04
CA SER A 73 -4.75 23.90 1.28
C SER A 73 -4.37 25.37 1.52
N SER A 74 -3.71 25.66 2.64
CA SER A 74 -3.23 27.00 2.99
C SER A 74 -2.07 27.50 2.11
N SER A 75 -1.41 26.60 1.37
CA SER A 75 -0.19 26.89 0.60
C SER A 75 -0.28 26.37 -0.82
N LYS A 76 0.07 27.23 -1.79
CA LYS A 76 0.23 26.82 -3.19
C LYS A 76 1.49 25.99 -3.46
N ARG A 77 2.36 25.81 -2.45
CA ARG A 77 3.63 25.06 -2.60
C ARG A 77 3.42 23.56 -2.60
N PHE A 78 2.29 23.10 -2.07
CA PHE A 78 2.00 21.69 -1.94
C PHE A 78 0.65 21.41 -2.59
N SER A 79 0.60 20.38 -3.44
CA SER A 79 -0.65 19.85 -3.94
C SER A 79 -0.79 18.39 -3.54
N ILE A 80 -2.02 18.00 -3.22
CA ILE A 80 -2.39 16.63 -2.87
C ILE A 80 -3.39 16.13 -3.91
N GLN A 81 -3.37 14.82 -4.19
CA GLN A 81 -4.31 14.25 -5.15
C GLN A 81 -5.74 14.41 -4.64
N ASP A 82 -6.61 14.92 -5.51
CA ASP A 82 -8.04 14.93 -5.29
C ASP A 82 -8.60 13.53 -5.54
N LEU A 83 -9.12 12.91 -4.49
CA LEU A 83 -9.61 11.54 -4.50
C LEU A 83 -11.13 11.59 -4.34
N ALA A 84 -11.85 11.27 -5.40
CA ALA A 84 -13.30 11.23 -5.36
C ALA A 84 -13.80 10.06 -4.48
N PRO A 85 -14.93 10.22 -3.78
CA PRO A 85 -15.60 9.12 -3.10
C PRO A 85 -15.93 7.95 -4.03
N GLN A 86 -15.75 6.72 -3.57
CA GLN A 86 -15.99 5.50 -4.34
C GLN A 86 -16.90 4.53 -3.59
N TYR A 87 -17.58 3.65 -4.33
CA TYR A 87 -18.38 2.59 -3.72
C TYR A 87 -17.49 1.48 -3.16
N CYS A 88 -17.62 1.22 -1.86
CA CYS A 88 -16.92 0.14 -1.16
C CYS A 88 -17.82 -1.10 -1.11
N SER A 89 -17.40 -2.22 -1.72
CA SER A 89 -18.14 -3.49 -1.66
C SER A 89 -18.11 -4.14 -0.27
N PHE A 90 -17.02 -3.96 0.49
CA PHE A 90 -16.88 -4.52 1.84
C PHE A 90 -17.89 -3.88 2.83
N PHE A 91 -18.00 -2.55 2.84
CA PHE A 91 -18.99 -1.83 3.67
C PHE A 91 -20.33 -1.56 2.96
N GLN A 92 -20.46 -1.98 1.70
CA GLN A 92 -21.64 -1.83 0.84
C GLN A 92 -22.18 -0.38 0.76
N ARG A 93 -21.30 0.63 0.78
CA ARG A 93 -21.68 2.05 0.74
C ARG A 93 -20.62 2.89 0.04
N VAL A 94 -21.02 4.08 -0.41
CA VAL A 94 -20.08 5.09 -0.91
C VAL A 94 -19.29 5.67 0.27
N ARG A 95 -17.97 5.78 0.13
CA ARG A 95 -17.09 6.38 1.13
C ARG A 95 -16.13 7.36 0.49
N GLY A 96 -15.84 8.43 1.24
CA GLY A 96 -14.79 9.38 0.90
C GLY A 96 -13.40 8.76 1.03
N PRO A 97 -12.36 9.44 0.51
CA PRO A 97 -11.02 8.91 0.55
C PRO A 97 -10.50 8.75 1.97
N SER A 98 -9.95 7.58 2.25
CA SER A 98 -9.14 7.29 3.40
C SER A 98 -7.82 6.73 2.87
N PRO A 99 -6.89 7.60 2.45
CA PRO A 99 -5.74 7.16 1.69
C PRO A 99 -4.88 6.20 2.50
N ASP A 100 -4.90 4.96 2.04
CA ASP A 100 -3.93 3.96 2.43
C ASP A 100 -2.55 4.37 1.90
N GLY A 101 -1.48 3.94 2.58
CA GLY A 101 -0.11 4.16 2.11
C GLY A 101 0.23 3.51 0.75
N TYR A 102 -0.72 2.79 0.14
CA TYR A 102 -0.57 2.11 -1.16
C TYR A 102 -1.27 2.84 -2.32
N SER A 103 -2.17 3.79 -2.04
CA SER A 103 -2.59 4.73 -3.09
C SER A 103 -1.40 5.64 -3.37
N ASN A 104 -1.14 5.98 -4.63
CA ASN A 104 -0.04 6.84 -5.07
C ASN A 104 -0.22 8.29 -4.60
N ASN A 105 -0.47 8.52 -3.31
CA ASN A 105 -0.69 9.83 -2.70
C ASN A 105 0.64 10.56 -2.70
N LYS A 106 0.91 11.25 -3.81
CA LYS A 106 2.07 12.13 -3.93
C LYS A 106 1.66 13.50 -3.40
N ILE A 107 2.34 13.93 -2.34
CA ILE A 107 2.41 15.36 -2.04
C ILE A 107 3.40 15.93 -3.05
N ASN A 108 2.92 16.69 -4.02
CA ASN A 108 3.80 17.36 -4.96
C ASN A 108 4.25 18.69 -4.36
N THR A 109 5.54 18.97 -4.42
CA THR A 109 6.09 20.29 -4.12
C THR A 109 6.21 21.09 -5.41
N GLU A 110 5.32 22.06 -5.61
CA GLU A 110 5.56 23.10 -6.60
C GLU A 110 6.53 24.12 -5.98
N ILE A 111 7.82 23.85 -6.13
CA ILE A 111 8.83 24.88 -5.87
C ILE A 111 8.68 25.91 -6.98
N TYR A 112 8.12 27.08 -6.67
CA TYR A 112 8.28 28.28 -7.49
C TYR A 112 9.78 28.59 -7.53
N THR A 113 10.49 27.97 -8.47
CA THR A 113 11.82 28.39 -8.84
C THR A 113 11.63 29.68 -9.62
N GLY A 114 12.01 30.79 -8.99
CA GLY A 114 12.18 32.06 -9.70
C GLY A 114 13.06 31.81 -10.92
N SER A 115 12.61 32.34 -12.05
CA SER A 115 13.23 32.30 -13.38
C SER A 115 14.76 32.17 -13.39
N ALA A 116 15.26 31.08 -14.00
CA ALA A 116 16.62 30.96 -14.53
C ALA A 116 16.58 30.16 -15.86
N PRO A 117 17.48 30.45 -16.82
CA PRO A 117 17.29 30.20 -18.27
C PRO A 117 17.46 28.73 -18.70
N PRO A 118 17.05 28.34 -19.93
CA PRO A 118 16.90 26.94 -20.29
C PRO A 118 18.26 26.31 -20.60
N ALA A 119 18.56 25.18 -19.96
CA ALA A 119 19.71 24.36 -20.29
C ALA A 119 19.29 22.90 -20.54
N TYR A 120 19.38 22.56 -21.82
CA TYR A 120 19.71 21.26 -22.42
C TYR A 120 18.85 20.02 -22.12
N VAL A 121 18.11 19.62 -23.16
CA VAL A 121 17.57 18.28 -23.36
C VAL A 121 18.74 17.32 -23.61
N GLN A 122 18.78 16.19 -22.90
CA GLN A 122 19.61 15.06 -23.31
C GLN A 122 18.79 13.77 -23.26
N SER A 123 18.41 13.32 -24.46
CA SER A 123 17.81 12.04 -24.77
C SER A 123 18.91 11.01 -25.06
N SER A 124 18.85 9.84 -24.42
CA SER A 124 19.39 8.53 -24.86
C SER A 124 19.16 7.51 -23.73
N SER A 125 18.87 6.23 -23.89
CA SER A 125 18.49 5.36 -25.02
C SER A 125 18.15 3.98 -24.43
N THR A 126 16.93 3.49 -24.64
CA THR A 126 16.44 2.09 -24.88
C THR A 126 16.94 0.86 -24.06
N PRO A 127 16.14 -0.25 -24.03
CA PRO A 127 15.93 -1.11 -22.86
C PRO A 127 16.69 -2.46 -22.89
N HIS A 128 17.08 -2.97 -21.72
CA HIS A 128 17.33 -4.40 -21.54
C HIS A 128 16.06 -5.09 -21.03
N LYS A 129 15.50 -5.91 -21.91
CA LYS A 129 14.39 -6.83 -21.68
C LYS A 129 14.89 -7.96 -20.76
N GLY A 130 14.42 -7.95 -19.52
CA GLY A 130 14.47 -9.08 -18.60
C GLY A 130 13.06 -9.28 -18.08
N ASP A 131 12.58 -10.52 -18.13
CA ASP A 131 11.18 -10.90 -17.96
C ASP A 131 10.56 -10.31 -16.69
N LEU A 132 9.71 -9.30 -16.89
CA LEU A 132 8.84 -8.75 -15.88
C LEU A 132 7.72 -9.77 -15.68
N LEU A 133 7.92 -10.71 -14.75
CA LEU A 133 6.78 -11.37 -14.13
C LEU A 133 5.98 -10.25 -13.46
N GLU A 134 4.89 -9.86 -14.11
CA GLU A 134 3.97 -8.88 -13.54
C GLU A 134 3.59 -9.33 -12.13
N PRO A 135 3.71 -8.46 -11.12
CA PRO A 135 3.19 -8.79 -9.81
C PRO A 135 1.66 -8.84 -9.91
N PHE A 136 1.12 -10.05 -10.11
CA PHE A 136 -0.27 -10.37 -9.81
C PHE A 136 -0.46 -10.34 -8.29
N THR A 137 -0.35 -9.14 -7.74
CA THR A 137 -0.91 -8.77 -6.45
C THR A 137 -1.55 -7.41 -6.70
N LYS A 138 -2.77 -7.41 -7.26
CA LYS A 138 -3.73 -6.47 -6.72
C LYS A 138 -3.77 -6.80 -5.22
N PRO A 139 -3.27 -5.93 -4.32
CA PRO A 139 -3.47 -6.17 -2.92
C PRO A 139 -4.98 -6.34 -2.73
N ALA A 140 -5.39 -7.31 -1.92
CA ALA A 140 -6.75 -7.33 -1.46
C ALA A 140 -7.03 -5.92 -0.90
N SER A 141 -7.84 -5.15 -1.61
CA SER A 141 -8.13 -3.76 -1.28
C SER A 141 -9.08 -3.79 -0.09
N PHE A 142 -8.52 -4.08 1.08
CA PHE A 142 -9.23 -3.96 2.35
C PHE A 142 -9.45 -2.49 2.73
N GLY A 143 -8.75 -1.57 2.05
CA GLY A 143 -9.09 -0.16 2.01
C GLY A 143 -9.95 0.14 0.79
N CYS A 144 -11.19 0.49 1.05
CA CYS A 144 -11.93 1.47 0.26
C CYS A 144 -12.41 2.56 1.22
#